data_AF-A0A833W6I7-F1
#
_entry.id   AF-A0A833W6I7-F1
#
_cell.length_a   1.000
_cell.length_b   1.000
_cell.length_c   1.000
_cell.angle_alpha   90.00
_cell.angle_beta   90.00
_cell.angle_gamma   90.00
#
_symmetry.space_group_name_H-M   'P 1'
#
loop_
_entity.id
_entity.type
_entity.pdbx_description
1 polymer ?
#
loop_
_entity_poly.entity_id
_entity_poly.type
_entity_poly.pdbx_seq_one_letter_code
_entity_poly.pdbx_strand_id
1 'polypeptide(L)' 'MKKMMKKLTTKEDFAATLGIADKINGNLSRGALMRFMQTTEYEKYRAYMDFLNDMAKKSKYAALVRQIKGH' A
#
# COMPACT_ATOMS: atom_id res chain seq x y z
N MET A 1 -7.97 -4.94 5.98
CA MET A 1 -6.63 -4.41 6.33
C MET A 1 -5.89 -5.21 7.42
N LYS A 2 -6.43 -5.41 8.64
CA LYS A 2 -5.71 -6.09 9.76
C LYS A 2 -5.20 -7.51 9.46
N LYS A 3 -5.94 -8.32 8.70
CA LYS A 3 -5.52 -9.67 8.28
C LYS A 3 -4.29 -9.64 7.35
N MET A 4 -4.20 -8.65 6.47
CA MET A 4 -3.06 -8.49 5.54
C MET A 4 -1.80 -8.07 6.29
N MET A 5 -1.92 -7.09 7.21
CA MET A 5 -0.82 -6.72 8.11
C MET A 5 -0.33 -7.91 8.95
N LYS A 6 -1.23 -8.75 9.47
CA LYS A 6 -0.84 -9.97 10.21
C LYS A 6 -0.13 -11.01 9.33
N LYS A 7 -0.39 -11.01 8.01
CA LYS A 7 0.28 -11.86 7.03
C LYS A 7 1.57 -11.24 6.49
N LEU A 8 2.02 -10.11 7.04
CA LEU A 8 3.18 -9.36 6.57
C LEU A 8 3.09 -8.92 5.10
N THR A 9 1.87 -8.70 4.57
CA THR A 9 1.69 -8.24 3.19
C THR A 9 2.38 -6.89 2.99
N THR A 10 3.38 -6.84 2.11
CA THR A 10 4.10 -5.60 1.77
C THR A 10 3.25 -4.69 0.89
N LYS A 11 3.71 -3.45 0.67
CA LYS A 11 3.04 -2.54 -0.27
C LYS A 11 3.16 -3.09 -1.70
N GLU A 12 4.28 -3.70 -2.04
CA GLU A 12 4.56 -4.35 -3.32
C GLU A 12 3.63 -5.54 -3.56
N ASP A 13 3.50 -6.45 -2.58
CA ASP A 13 2.62 -7.61 -2.67
C ASP A 13 1.17 -7.18 -2.88
N PHE A 14 0.75 -6.13 -2.18
CA PHE A 14 -0.61 -5.63 -2.29
C PHE A 14 -0.83 -4.92 -3.64
N ALA A 15 0.14 -4.14 -4.12
CA ALA A 15 0.09 -3.55 -5.45
C ALA A 15 0.05 -4.61 -6.56
N ALA A 16 0.80 -5.71 -6.41
CA ALA A 16 0.78 -6.84 -7.33
C ALA A 16 -0.58 -7.56 -7.31
N THR A 17 -1.15 -7.79 -6.12
CA THR A 17 -2.49 -8.40 -5.95
C THR A 17 -3.57 -7.55 -6.63
N LEU A 18 -3.41 -6.24 -6.63
CA LEU A 18 -4.33 -5.29 -7.26
C LEU A 18 -4.06 -5.09 -8.76
N GLY A 19 -2.99 -5.68 -9.31
CA GLY A 19 -2.60 -5.50 -10.72
C GLY A 19 -2.13 -4.09 -11.06
N ILE A 20 -1.62 -3.35 -10.07
CA ILE A 20 -1.16 -1.96 -10.21
C ILE A 20 0.34 -1.78 -9.93
N ALA A 21 1.07 -2.87 -9.70
CA ALA A 21 2.51 -2.83 -9.39
C ALA A 21 3.30 -1.99 -10.41
N ASP A 22 3.09 -2.21 -11.71
CA ASP A 22 3.76 -1.45 -12.77
C ASP A 22 3.38 0.03 -12.78
N LYS A 23 2.14 0.36 -12.39
CA LYS A 23 1.66 1.76 -12.33
C LYS A 23 2.18 2.50 -11.11
N ILE A 24 2.39 1.81 -9.99
CA ILE A 24 2.94 2.36 -8.76
C ILE A 24 4.45 2.62 -8.90
N ASN A 25 5.18 1.72 -9.56
CA ASN A 25 6.61 1.83 -9.78
C ASN A 25 7.00 2.55 -11.07
N GLY A 26 6.04 2.76 -11.98
CA GLY A 26 6.25 3.37 -13.27
C GLY A 26 6.22 4.90 -13.25
N ASN A 27 6.89 5.51 -14.23
CA ASN A 27 6.90 6.96 -14.40
C ASN A 27 5.72 7.40 -15.27
N LEU A 28 4.53 7.50 -14.67
CA LEU A 28 3.31 7.91 -15.38
C LEU A 28 3.35 9.41 -15.73
N SER A 29 2.98 9.74 -16.97
CA SER A 29 2.70 11.13 -17.35
C SER A 29 1.61 11.72 -16.44
N ARG A 30 1.67 13.04 -16.19
CA ARG A 30 0.75 13.74 -15.26
C ARG A 30 -0.73 13.39 -15.47
N GLY A 31 -1.19 13.34 -16.73
CA GLY A 31 -2.58 12.98 -17.05
C GLY A 31 -2.91 11.50 -16.77
N ALA A 32 -1.98 10.58 -17.03
CA ALA A 32 -2.14 9.16 -16.72
C ALA A 32 -2.13 8.92 -15.21
N LEU A 33 -1.30 9.66 -14.47
CA LEU A 33 -1.26 9.63 -13.02
C LEU A 33 -2.60 10.09 -12.41
N MET A 34 -3.17 11.20 -12.88
CA MET A 34 -4.48 11.67 -12.39
C MET A 34 -5.58 10.63 -12.61
N ARG A 35 -5.62 10.00 -13.79
CA ARG A 35 -6.59 8.92 -14.09
C ARG A 35 -6.36 7.69 -13.22
N PHE A 36 -5.10 7.32 -13.01
CA PHE A 36 -4.74 6.20 -12.15
C PHE A 36 -5.16 6.44 -10.69
N MET A 37 -4.95 7.65 -10.18
CA MET A 37 -5.35 8.02 -8.82
C MET A 37 -6.87 7.98 -8.57
N GLN A 38 -7.68 7.98 -9.63
CA GLN A 38 -9.14 7.84 -9.57
C GLN A 38 -9.62 6.38 -9.64
N THR A 39 -8.72 5.42 -9.77
CA THR A 39 -9.10 3.99 -9.84
C THR A 39 -9.37 3.41 -8.46
N THR A 40 -10.35 2.51 -8.39
CA THR A 40 -10.70 1.77 -7.17
C THR A 40 -9.50 0.98 -6.62
N GLU A 41 -8.63 0.46 -7.48
CA GLU A 41 -7.42 -0.27 -7.10
C GLU A 41 -6.44 0.65 -6.39
N TYR A 42 -6.20 1.86 -6.92
CA TYR A 42 -5.35 2.84 -6.27
C TYR A 42 -5.93 3.29 -4.91
N GLU A 43 -7.25 3.49 -4.83
CA GLU A 43 -7.91 3.83 -3.56
C GLU A 43 -7.71 2.74 -2.50
N LYS A 44 -7.87 1.46 -2.88
CA LYS A 44 -7.61 0.32 -1.98
C LYS A 44 -6.15 0.30 -1.52
N TYR A 45 -5.21 0.49 -2.44
CA TYR A 45 -3.78 0.57 -2.14
C TYR A 45 -3.47 1.70 -1.15
N ARG A 46 -3.96 2.90 -1.44
CA ARG A 46 -3.79 4.07 -0.58
C ARG A 46 -4.37 3.85 0.82
N ALA A 47 -5.60 3.33 0.90
CA ALA A 47 -6.25 3.01 2.17
C ALA A 47 -5.44 2.00 3.00
N TYR A 48 -4.77 1.04 2.36
CA TYR A 48 -3.90 0.10 3.07
C TYR A 48 -2.62 0.79 3.60
N MET A 49 -2.02 1.66 2.79
CA MET A 49 -0.85 2.46 3.21
C MET A 49 -1.18 3.37 4.40
N ASP A 50 -2.33 4.04 4.36
CA ASP A 50 -2.82 4.88 5.46
C ASP A 50 -3.10 4.05 6.71
N PHE A 51 -3.71 2.87 6.55
CA PHE A 51 -3.89 1.92 7.65
C PHE A 51 -2.55 1.50 8.28
N LEU A 52 -1.53 1.19 7.48
CA LEU A 52 -0.20 0.84 8.00
C LEU A 52 0.42 2.03 8.74
N ASN A 53 0.30 3.25 8.20
CA ASN A 53 0.78 4.47 8.87
C ASN A 53 0.13 4.67 10.24
N ASP A 54 -1.17 4.46 10.35
CA ASP A 54 -1.88 4.59 11.62
C ASP A 54 -1.56 3.46 12.61
N MET A 55 -1.31 2.25 12.11
CA MET A 55 -0.86 1.14 12.96
C MET A 55 0.57 1.32 13.44
N ALA A 56 1.44 1.96 12.64
CA ALA A 56 2.81 2.27 13.05
C ALA A 56 2.87 3.21 14.27
N LYS A 57 1.89 4.12 14.41
CA LYS A 57 1.76 5.02 15.56
C LYS A 57 1.36 4.29 16.85
N LYS A 58 0.80 3.08 16.75
CA LYS A 58 0.38 2.28 17.89
C LYS A 58 1.53 1.37 18.33
N SER A 59 2.10 1.61 19.51
CA SER A 59 3.26 0.87 20.04
C SER A 59 3.17 -0.65 19.86
N LYS A 60 2.00 -1.25 20.13
CA LYS A 60 1.71 -2.68 19.95
C LYS A 60 1.97 -3.22 18.53
N TYR A 61 1.78 -2.41 17.49
CA TYR A 61 1.90 -2.81 16.10
C TYR A 61 3.09 -2.15 15.39
N ALA A 62 3.82 -1.25 16.04
CA ALA A 62 4.92 -0.51 15.45
C ALA A 62 6.02 -1.42 14.90
N ALA A 63 6.43 -2.43 15.66
CA ALA A 63 7.43 -3.41 15.22
C ALA A 63 6.97 -4.20 13.98
N LEU A 64 5.70 -4.64 13.99
CA LEU A 64 5.11 -5.38 12.88
C LEU A 64 5.05 -4.52 11.61
N VAL A 65 4.64 -3.25 11.72
CA VAL A 65 4.59 -2.35 10.56
C VAL A 65 5.98 -2.01 10.05
N ARG A 66 6.98 -1.86 10.93
CA ARG A 66 8.38 -1.68 10.51
C ARG A 66 8.86 -2.86 9.68
N GLN A 67 8.54 -4.09 10.08
CA GLN A 67 8.89 -5.29 9.32
C GLN A 67 8.25 -5.29 7.92
N ILE A 68 6.98 -4.89 7.82
CA ILE A 68 6.25 -4.81 6.54
C ILE A 68 6.84 -3.76 5.59
N LYS A 69 7.32 -2.62 6.13
CA LYS A 69 7.84 -1.50 5.34
C LYS A 69 9.34 -1.58 5.05
N GLY A 70 10.06 -2.43 5.77
CA GLY A 70 11.51 -2.61 5.63
C GLY A 70 11.91 -3.65 4.58
N HIS A 71 10.93 -4.36 4.02
CA HIS A 71 11.05 -5.11 2.77
C HIS A 71 10.79 -4.17 1.58
#